data_AF-A0A936PLH8-F1
#
_entry.id   AF-A0A936PLH8-F1
#
_cell.length_a   1.000
_cell.length_b   1.000
_cell.length_c   1.000
_cell.angle_alpha   90.00
_cell.angle_beta   90.00
_cell.angle_gamma   90.00
#
_symmetry.space_group_name_H-M   'P 1'
#
loop_
_entity.id
_entity.type
_entity.pdbx_description
1 polymer ?
#
loop_
_entity_poly.entity_id
_entity_poly.type
_entity_poly.pdbx_seq_one_letter_code
_entity_poly.pdbx_strand_id
1 'polypeptide(L)'
;MANIAEAAIYEIGGNTLLVRAGALYHDIGKMDMPMYFIENQTSGINPHDELGYEESAGIIVSHVIKGIEKAKKHKLPEMLVDFIRTHHGTRMAEYFYNKQRIDNPDEEISEKPYRYPGPVPFSKETSVLMMADSVEAASRSIKLPTAASIAQLVDKIIESQIETNQFVNSDLTLKDITRIKKILKKKLMSIYHVRIEYPSV
;
A
#
# COMPACT_ATOMS: atom_id res chain seq x y z
N MET A 1 -2.33 -5.63 -8.19
CA MET A 1 -2.62 -4.20 -7.89
C MET A 1 -3.07 -3.32 -9.08
N ALA A 2 -2.32 -3.15 -10.18
CA ALA A 2 -2.62 -2.14 -11.24
C ALA A 2 -4.07 -2.12 -11.78
N ASN A 3 -4.66 -3.28 -12.09
CA ASN A 3 -6.04 -3.37 -12.58
C ASN A 3 -7.09 -2.93 -11.54
N ILE A 4 -6.77 -3.02 -10.24
CA ILE A 4 -7.65 -2.59 -9.14
C ILE A 4 -7.64 -1.07 -9.06
N ALA A 5 -6.44 -0.49 -9.04
CA ALA A 5 -6.24 0.97 -8.98
C ALA A 5 -6.85 1.67 -10.20
N GLU A 6 -6.64 1.12 -11.40
CA GLU A 6 -7.21 1.63 -12.65
C GLU A 6 -8.75 1.66 -12.61
N ALA A 7 -9.38 0.60 -12.12
CA ALA A 7 -10.84 0.56 -12.00
C ALA A 7 -11.37 1.56 -10.95
N ALA A 8 -10.62 1.77 -9.86
CA ALA A 8 -11.02 2.71 -8.81
C ALA A 8 -10.91 4.17 -9.28
N ILE A 9 -9.82 4.54 -9.97
CA ILE A 9 -9.64 5.92 -10.47
C ILE A 9 -10.65 6.25 -11.58
N TYR A 10 -11.03 5.26 -12.40
CA TYR A 10 -12.06 5.43 -13.44
C TYR A 10 -13.40 5.89 -12.86
N GLU A 11 -13.87 5.29 -11.76
CA GLU A 11 -15.16 5.63 -11.14
C GLU A 11 -15.25 7.06 -10.58
N ILE A 12 -14.11 7.69 -10.35
CA ILE A 12 -14.04 9.06 -9.84
C ILE A 12 -13.53 10.06 -10.89
N GLY A 13 -13.43 9.61 -12.16
CA GLY A 13 -13.10 10.45 -13.31
C GLY A 13 -11.64 10.88 -13.39
N GLY A 14 -10.71 10.16 -12.77
CA GLY A 14 -9.27 10.46 -12.84
C GLY A 14 -8.57 9.75 -14.01
N ASN A 15 -7.25 9.93 -14.09
CA ASN A 15 -6.45 9.42 -15.21
C ASN A 15 -6.06 7.94 -15.04
N THR A 16 -6.78 7.06 -15.73
CA THR A 16 -6.58 5.61 -15.69
C THR A 16 -5.22 5.17 -16.21
N LEU A 17 -4.76 5.72 -17.33
CA LEU A 17 -3.47 5.38 -17.94
C LEU A 17 -2.31 5.77 -17.02
N LEU A 18 -2.41 6.95 -16.38
CA LEU A 18 -1.40 7.42 -15.44
C LEU A 18 -1.32 6.52 -14.21
N VAL A 19 -2.45 6.15 -13.60
CA VAL A 19 -2.48 5.22 -12.45
C VAL A 19 -1.95 3.85 -12.85
N ARG A 20 -2.31 3.34 -14.04
CA ARG A 20 -1.79 2.06 -14.52
C ARG A 20 -0.27 2.10 -14.68
N ALA A 21 0.27 3.16 -15.27
CA ALA A 21 1.72 3.34 -15.40
C ALA A 21 2.40 3.51 -14.03
N GLY A 22 1.87 4.35 -13.15
CA GLY A 22 2.37 4.54 -11.79
C GLY A 22 2.42 3.24 -10.99
N ALA A 23 1.38 2.41 -11.11
CA ALA A 23 1.31 1.10 -10.47
C ALA A 23 2.40 0.13 -10.94
N LEU A 24 2.89 0.24 -12.17
CA LEU A 24 3.98 -0.61 -12.66
C LEU A 24 5.33 -0.22 -12.06
N TYR A 25 5.52 1.03 -11.65
CA TYR A 25 6.81 1.56 -11.22
C TYR A 25 6.92 1.90 -9.74
N HIS A 26 5.81 1.98 -9.00
CA HIS A 26 5.80 2.43 -7.59
C HIS A 26 6.82 1.70 -6.70
N ASP A 27 7.01 0.41 -6.95
CA ASP A 27 7.89 -0.51 -6.20
C ASP A 27 9.27 -0.75 -6.84
N ILE A 28 9.66 0.02 -7.87
CA ILE A 28 10.90 -0.25 -8.63
C ILE A 28 12.18 -0.24 -7.75
N GLY A 29 12.13 0.38 -6.56
CA GLY A 29 13.24 0.37 -5.61
C GLY A 29 13.49 -0.99 -4.94
N LYS A 30 12.49 -1.88 -4.90
CA LYS A 30 12.64 -3.25 -4.36
C LYS A 30 13.62 -4.10 -5.17
N MET A 31 13.88 -3.72 -6.43
CA MET A 31 14.79 -4.44 -7.34
C MET A 31 16.24 -4.52 -6.83
N ASP A 32 16.68 -3.61 -5.95
CA ASP A 32 18.04 -3.63 -5.43
C ASP A 32 18.25 -4.73 -4.38
N MET A 33 17.19 -5.12 -3.67
CA MET A 33 17.22 -6.09 -2.57
C MET A 33 15.98 -7.01 -2.61
N PRO A 34 15.72 -7.72 -3.71
CA PRO A 34 14.44 -8.39 -3.94
C PRO A 34 14.08 -9.43 -2.88
N MET A 35 15.07 -10.15 -2.35
CA MET A 35 14.87 -11.21 -1.36
C MET A 35 14.33 -10.72 0.00
N TYR A 36 14.41 -9.42 0.29
CA TYR A 36 13.85 -8.81 1.49
C TYR A 36 12.37 -8.45 1.37
N PHE A 37 11.75 -8.71 0.21
CA PHE A 37 10.33 -8.47 0.00
C PHE A 37 9.61 -9.80 -0.19
N ILE A 38 8.62 -10.06 0.66
CA ILE A 38 7.97 -11.37 0.80
C ILE A 38 7.40 -11.91 -0.51
N GLU A 39 6.93 -11.04 -1.40
CA GLU A 39 6.40 -11.38 -2.72
C GLU A 39 7.43 -12.03 -3.65
N ASN A 40 8.73 -11.88 -3.37
CA ASN A 40 9.82 -12.47 -4.13
C ASN A 40 10.43 -13.71 -3.46
N GLN A 41 10.01 -14.04 -2.23
CA GLN A 41 10.56 -15.17 -1.48
C GLN A 41 9.84 -16.47 -1.89
N THR A 42 10.53 -17.33 -2.65
CA THR A 42 9.98 -18.61 -3.12
C THR A 42 10.53 -19.83 -2.36
N SER A 43 11.67 -19.69 -1.69
CA SER A 43 12.38 -20.77 -0.99
C SER A 43 11.94 -20.98 0.46
N GLY A 44 11.05 -20.13 0.98
CA GLY A 44 10.65 -20.12 2.40
C GLY A 44 11.70 -19.57 3.36
N ILE A 45 12.85 -19.11 2.86
CA ILE A 45 13.88 -18.42 3.65
C ILE A 45 13.56 -16.93 3.69
N ASN A 46 13.44 -16.38 4.90
CA ASN A 46 13.22 -14.96 5.11
C ASN A 46 14.49 -14.31 5.70
N PRO A 47 15.25 -13.49 4.93
CA PRO A 47 16.49 -12.90 5.40
C PRO A 47 16.28 -11.90 6.56
N HIS A 48 15.05 -11.46 6.82
CA HIS A 48 14.73 -10.65 8.00
C HIS A 48 14.89 -11.40 9.32
N ASP A 49 14.92 -12.73 9.31
CA ASP A 49 15.05 -13.53 10.55
C ASP A 49 16.44 -13.38 11.19
N GLU A 50 17.44 -12.93 10.41
CA GLU A 50 18.83 -12.72 10.86
C GLU A 50 19.15 -11.23 11.12
N LEU A 51 18.16 -10.33 11.00
CA LEU A 51 18.35 -8.88 11.13
C LEU A 51 17.67 -8.31 12.37
N GLY A 52 18.19 -7.17 12.84
CA GLY A 52 17.50 -6.35 13.83
C GLY A 52 16.19 -5.75 13.28
N TYR A 53 15.29 -5.35 14.18
CA TYR A 53 14.01 -4.74 13.81
C TYR A 53 14.16 -3.43 13.03
N GLU A 54 15.05 -2.55 13.49
CA GLU A 54 15.31 -1.26 12.84
C GLU A 54 15.97 -1.46 11.47
N GLU A 55 16.87 -2.43 11.35
CA GLU A 55 17.55 -2.75 10.10
C GLU A 55 16.55 -3.29 9.06
N SER A 56 15.70 -4.23 9.47
CA SER A 56 14.62 -4.75 8.65
C SER A 56 13.67 -3.65 8.19
N ALA A 57 13.25 -2.77 9.10
CA ALA A 57 12.41 -1.63 8.76
C ALA A 57 13.12 -0.66 7.82
N GLY A 58 14.41 -0.39 8.03
CA GLY A 58 15.23 0.45 7.16
C GLY A 58 15.29 -0.07 5.73
N ILE A 59 15.50 -1.39 5.55
CA ILE A 59 15.48 -2.03 4.22
C ILE A 59 14.12 -1.81 3.56
N ILE A 60 13.02 -2.12 4.26
CA ILE A 60 11.67 -1.96 3.74
C ILE A 60 11.40 -0.50 3.38
N VAL A 61 11.65 0.45 4.28
CA VAL A 61 11.36 1.88 4.04
C VAL A 61 12.23 2.45 2.91
N SER A 62 13.48 2.01 2.80
CA SER A 62 14.44 2.56 1.83
C SER A 62 14.05 2.32 0.37
N HIS A 63 13.18 1.35 0.06
CA HIS A 63 12.78 1.07 -1.32
C HIS A 63 12.14 2.30 -1.99
N VAL A 64 11.51 3.20 -1.24
CA VAL A 64 10.95 4.43 -1.78
C VAL A 64 12.06 5.34 -2.31
N ILE A 65 13.08 5.62 -1.50
CA ILE A 65 14.20 6.48 -1.89
C ILE A 65 15.00 5.84 -3.03
N LYS A 66 15.27 4.53 -2.95
CA LYS A 66 15.92 3.78 -4.03
C LYS A 66 15.12 3.77 -5.31
N GLY A 67 13.80 3.69 -5.22
CA GLY A 67 12.89 3.82 -6.34
C GLY A 67 12.99 5.19 -7.00
N ILE A 68 13.00 6.27 -6.23
CA ILE A 68 13.14 7.64 -6.72
C ILE A 68 14.50 7.83 -7.42
N GLU A 69 15.60 7.40 -6.79
CA GLU A 69 16.95 7.46 -7.36
C GLU A 69 17.01 6.73 -8.71
N LYS A 70 16.48 5.51 -8.76
CA LYS A 70 16.46 4.66 -9.96
C LYS A 70 15.58 5.27 -11.05
N ALA A 71 14.39 5.78 -10.71
CA ALA A 71 13.48 6.39 -11.66
C ALA A 71 14.08 7.65 -12.29
N LYS A 72 14.69 8.52 -11.47
CA LYS A 72 15.37 9.74 -11.95
C LYS A 72 16.59 9.41 -12.82
N LYS A 73 17.40 8.42 -12.42
CA LYS A 73 18.54 7.94 -13.23
C LYS A 73 18.12 7.51 -14.64
N HIS A 74 16.96 6.86 -14.76
CA HIS A 74 16.41 6.40 -16.04
C HIS A 74 15.46 7.41 -16.70
N LYS A 75 15.40 8.65 -16.20
CA LYS A 75 14.61 9.75 -16.78
C LYS A 75 13.11 9.42 -16.88
N LEU A 76 12.57 8.67 -15.92
CA LEU A 76 11.12 8.51 -15.82
C LEU A 76 10.45 9.88 -15.63
N PRO A 77 9.28 10.14 -16.23
CA PRO A 77 8.52 11.36 -16.02
C PRO A 77 8.25 11.60 -14.53
N GLU A 78 8.32 12.87 -14.08
CA GLU A 78 8.14 13.23 -12.66
C GLU A 78 6.81 12.71 -12.10
N MET A 79 5.74 12.75 -12.90
CA MET A 79 4.43 12.19 -12.52
C MET A 79 4.50 10.70 -12.13
N LEU A 80 5.41 9.90 -12.70
CA LEU A 80 5.62 8.50 -12.28
C LEU A 80 6.48 8.40 -11.03
N VAL A 81 7.46 9.29 -10.88
CA VAL A 81 8.27 9.40 -9.66
C VAL A 81 7.41 9.79 -8.46
N ASP A 82 6.33 10.52 -8.68
CA ASP A 82 5.38 10.90 -7.64
C ASP A 82 4.66 9.69 -7.05
N PHE A 83 4.23 8.72 -7.87
CA PHE A 83 3.69 7.46 -7.34
C PHE A 83 4.69 6.72 -6.45
N ILE A 84 5.97 6.71 -6.83
CA ILE A 84 7.02 6.08 -6.03
C ILE A 84 7.16 6.78 -4.68
N ARG A 85 7.27 8.12 -4.64
CA ARG A 85 7.52 8.83 -3.37
C ARG A 85 6.31 8.86 -2.44
N THR A 86 5.07 8.78 -2.96
CA THR A 86 3.87 9.00 -2.16
C THR A 86 3.08 7.74 -1.80
N HIS A 87 3.29 6.59 -2.44
CA HIS A 87 2.37 5.44 -2.28
C HIS A 87 2.29 4.90 -0.83
N HIS A 88 3.33 5.13 -0.02
CA HIS A 88 3.27 4.89 1.42
C HIS A 88 2.96 6.12 2.29
N GLY A 89 3.08 7.33 1.74
CA GLY A 89 2.90 8.58 2.47
C GLY A 89 3.84 8.65 3.67
N THR A 90 3.31 8.99 4.84
CA THR A 90 4.07 9.10 6.10
C THR A 90 3.74 7.97 7.08
N ARG A 91 3.17 6.88 6.57
CA ARG A 91 2.78 5.69 7.36
C ARG A 91 4.00 4.99 7.96
N MET A 92 3.72 4.06 8.85
CA MET A 92 4.74 3.23 9.50
C MET A 92 4.79 1.83 8.88
N ALA A 93 5.97 1.25 8.79
CA ALA A 93 6.19 -0.18 8.61
C ALA A 93 5.89 -0.92 9.93
N GLU A 94 4.60 -1.09 10.21
CA GLU A 94 4.10 -1.50 11.53
C GLU A 94 4.60 -2.88 12.01
N TYR A 95 4.90 -3.82 11.11
CA TYR A 95 5.24 -5.19 11.49
C TYR A 95 6.48 -5.26 12.39
N PHE A 96 7.61 -4.68 11.94
CA PHE A 96 8.85 -4.72 12.70
C PHE A 96 8.80 -3.83 13.94
N TYR A 97 8.09 -2.70 13.89
CA TYR A 97 7.86 -1.84 15.05
C TYR A 97 7.09 -2.57 16.15
N ASN A 98 5.95 -3.18 15.78
CA ASN A 98 5.12 -3.91 16.73
C ASN A 98 5.86 -5.11 17.31
N LYS A 99 6.65 -5.82 16.51
CA LYS A 99 7.45 -6.95 16.97
C LYS A 99 8.52 -6.51 17.97
N GLN A 100 9.24 -5.41 17.70
CA GLN A 100 10.19 -4.85 18.66
C GLN A 100 9.51 -4.46 19.97
N ARG A 101 8.34 -3.80 19.91
CA ARG A 101 7.59 -3.39 21.11
C ARG A 101 7.07 -4.56 21.94
N ILE A 102 6.72 -5.67 21.29
CA ILE A 102 6.29 -6.89 21.98
C ILE A 102 7.49 -7.54 22.69
N ASP A 103 8.65 -7.59 22.03
CA ASP A 103 9.84 -8.23 22.57
C ASP A 103 10.55 -7.37 23.63
N ASN A 104 10.36 -6.05 23.58
CA ASN A 104 10.98 -5.07 24.49
C ASN A 104 9.89 -4.16 25.10
N PRO A 105 8.99 -4.70 25.95
CA PRO A 105 7.81 -3.98 26.43
C PRO A 105 8.13 -2.77 27.33
N ASP A 106 9.31 -2.76 27.96
CA ASP A 106 9.76 -1.72 28.88
C ASP A 106 10.64 -0.64 28.20
N GLU A 107 10.94 -0.79 26.91
CA GLU A 107 11.78 0.14 26.17
C GLU A 107 10.95 1.19 25.42
N GLU A 108 11.38 2.45 25.48
CA GLU A 108 10.85 3.50 24.63
C GLU A 108 11.47 3.37 23.23
N ILE A 109 10.69 2.86 22.28
CA ILE A 109 11.14 2.63 20.91
C ILE A 109 10.86 3.85 20.04
N SER A 110 11.87 4.33 19.35
CA SER A 110 11.71 5.42 18.38
C SER A 110 10.91 4.95 17.16
N GLU A 111 9.87 5.69 16.79
CA GLU A 111 9.11 5.41 15.56
C GLU A 111 9.86 5.78 14.28
N LYS A 112 10.89 6.64 14.38
CA LYS A 112 11.55 7.27 13.22
C LYS A 112 12.12 6.26 12.21
N PRO A 113 12.81 5.17 12.60
CA PRO A 113 13.33 4.18 11.65
C PRO A 113 12.24 3.43 10.88
N TYR A 114 11.01 3.43 11.40
CA TYR A 114 9.88 2.67 10.87
C TYR A 114 8.97 3.51 9.98
N ARG A 115 9.14 4.83 9.91
CA ARG A 115 8.26 5.72 9.17
C ARG A 115 8.77 6.00 7.77
N TYR A 116 7.86 5.94 6.80
CA TYR A 116 8.15 6.42 5.45
C TYR A 116 8.36 7.94 5.46
N PRO A 117 9.31 8.44 4.65
CA PRO A 117 9.67 9.87 4.65
C PRO A 117 8.59 10.76 4.02
N GLY A 118 7.61 10.18 3.32
CA GLY A 118 6.61 10.91 2.55
C GLY A 118 7.17 11.55 1.27
N PRO A 119 6.44 12.52 0.69
CA PRO A 119 5.25 13.17 1.26
C PRO A 119 3.98 12.31 1.18
N VAL A 120 2.91 12.75 1.85
CA VAL A 120 1.56 12.18 1.64
C VAL A 120 1.09 12.43 0.20
N PRO A 121 0.21 11.57 -0.36
CA PRO A 121 -0.42 11.79 -1.66
C PRO A 121 -1.05 13.18 -1.81
N PHE A 122 -0.87 13.76 -2.99
CA PHE A 122 -1.34 15.11 -3.33
C PHE A 122 -2.20 15.15 -4.61
N SER A 123 -2.55 14.00 -5.15
CA SER A 123 -3.47 13.86 -6.29
C SER A 123 -4.44 12.70 -6.04
N LYS A 124 -5.56 12.71 -6.76
CA LYS A 124 -6.53 11.59 -6.76
C LYS A 124 -5.84 10.30 -7.17
N GLU A 125 -4.99 10.36 -8.18
CA GLU A 125 -4.25 9.24 -8.76
C GLU A 125 -3.30 8.60 -7.75
N THR A 126 -2.43 9.40 -7.12
CA THR A 126 -1.49 8.90 -6.11
C THR A 126 -2.21 8.39 -4.85
N SER A 127 -3.33 9.00 -4.48
CA SER A 127 -4.16 8.54 -3.36
C SER A 127 -4.81 7.19 -3.66
N VAL A 128 -5.41 7.05 -4.85
CA VAL A 128 -6.01 5.77 -5.28
C VAL A 128 -4.95 4.68 -5.34
N LEU A 129 -3.72 4.99 -5.78
CA LEU A 129 -2.63 4.01 -5.75
C LEU A 129 -2.33 3.55 -4.32
N MET A 130 -2.14 4.46 -3.37
CA MET A 130 -1.91 4.13 -1.97
C MET A 130 -3.02 3.23 -1.40
N MET A 131 -4.28 3.56 -1.69
CA MET A 131 -5.44 2.78 -1.24
C MET A 131 -5.41 1.36 -1.82
N ALA A 132 -5.22 1.25 -3.14
CA ALA A 132 -5.23 -0.03 -3.84
C ALA A 132 -4.06 -0.92 -3.45
N ASP A 133 -2.86 -0.36 -3.32
CA ASP A 133 -1.66 -1.05 -2.85
C ASP A 133 -1.86 -1.63 -1.44
N SER A 134 -2.25 -0.78 -0.49
CA SER A 134 -2.44 -1.19 0.90
C SER A 134 -3.51 -2.29 1.05
N VAL A 135 -4.61 -2.15 0.31
CA VAL A 135 -5.71 -3.12 0.33
C VAL A 135 -5.30 -4.45 -0.32
N GLU A 136 -4.55 -4.41 -1.42
CA GLU A 136 -4.09 -5.64 -2.09
C GLU A 136 -3.04 -6.38 -1.27
N ALA A 137 -2.06 -5.66 -0.71
CA ALA A 137 -1.05 -6.23 0.15
C ALA A 137 -1.69 -6.88 1.39
N ALA A 138 -2.60 -6.17 2.05
CA ALA A 138 -3.26 -6.69 3.25
C ALA A 138 -4.21 -7.87 2.93
N SER A 139 -4.85 -7.89 1.75
CA SER A 139 -5.79 -8.96 1.42
C SER A 139 -5.12 -10.32 1.28
N ARG A 140 -3.82 -10.37 0.96
CA ARG A 140 -3.03 -11.61 0.88
C ARG A 140 -2.99 -12.38 2.21
N SER A 141 -3.19 -11.69 3.33
CA SER A 141 -3.24 -12.30 4.67
C SER A 141 -4.60 -12.91 5.03
N ILE A 142 -5.66 -12.69 4.23
CA ILE A 142 -6.99 -13.23 4.52
C ILE A 142 -6.98 -14.75 4.28
N LYS A 143 -7.10 -15.52 5.37
CA LYS A 143 -7.18 -16.99 5.30
C LYS A 143 -8.49 -17.49 4.68
N LEU A 144 -9.60 -16.82 4.98
CA LEU A 144 -10.96 -17.22 4.57
C LEU A 144 -11.71 -15.99 4.01
N PRO A 145 -11.60 -15.73 2.70
CA PRO A 145 -12.21 -14.55 2.10
C PRO A 145 -13.73 -14.70 2.00
N THR A 146 -14.42 -13.82 2.71
CA THR A 146 -15.88 -13.61 2.65
C THR A 146 -16.17 -12.15 2.32
N ALA A 147 -17.38 -11.85 1.83
CA ALA A 147 -17.79 -10.48 1.53
C ALA A 147 -17.65 -9.56 2.76
N ALA A 148 -18.01 -10.05 3.95
CA ALA A 148 -17.87 -9.33 5.21
C ALA A 148 -16.40 -9.07 5.57
N SER A 149 -15.53 -10.09 5.51
CA SER A 149 -14.10 -9.94 5.83
C SER A 149 -13.38 -8.97 4.88
N ILE A 150 -13.71 -9.01 3.59
CA ILE A 150 -13.16 -8.09 2.58
C ILE A 150 -13.65 -6.67 2.83
N ALA A 151 -14.95 -6.51 3.11
CA ALA A 151 -15.51 -5.20 3.42
C ALA A 151 -14.84 -4.57 4.65
N GLN A 152 -14.72 -5.33 5.74
CA GLN A 152 -14.05 -4.90 6.97
C GLN A 152 -12.58 -4.55 6.73
N LEU A 153 -11.85 -5.36 5.95
CA LEU A 153 -10.45 -5.07 5.63
C LEU A 153 -10.31 -3.74 4.88
N VAL A 154 -11.09 -3.56 3.81
CA VAL A 154 -11.05 -2.32 3.02
C VAL A 154 -11.44 -1.13 3.89
N ASP A 155 -12.52 -1.24 4.67
CA ASP A 155 -12.99 -0.15 5.51
C ASP A 155 -11.92 0.27 6.52
N LYS A 156 -11.37 -0.70 7.28
CA LYS A 156 -10.33 -0.44 8.28
C LYS A 156 -9.11 0.27 7.71
N ILE A 157 -8.59 -0.19 6.56
CA ILE A 157 -7.39 0.40 5.95
C ILE A 157 -7.64 1.84 5.52
N ILE A 158 -8.78 2.09 4.86
CA ILE A 158 -9.09 3.42 4.34
C ILE A 158 -9.45 4.38 5.47
N GLU A 159 -10.17 3.93 6.51
CA GLU A 159 -10.41 4.74 7.73
C GLU A 159 -9.08 5.15 8.37
N SER A 160 -8.15 4.21 8.56
CA SER A 160 -6.83 4.50 9.14
C SER A 160 -6.03 5.52 8.32
N GLN A 161 -6.09 5.44 6.98
CA GLN A 161 -5.43 6.43 6.10
C GLN A 161 -6.07 7.82 6.23
N ILE A 162 -7.39 7.91 6.45
CA ILE A 162 -8.10 9.17 6.71
C ILE A 162 -7.70 9.74 8.08
N GLU A 163 -7.76 8.92 9.13
CA GLU A 163 -7.43 9.31 10.51
C GLU A 163 -5.98 9.79 10.64
N THR A 164 -5.08 9.24 9.81
CA THR A 164 -3.66 9.64 9.74
C THR A 164 -3.38 10.71 8.67
N ASN A 165 -4.40 11.43 8.20
CA ASN A 165 -4.31 12.56 7.28
C ASN A 165 -3.56 12.27 5.97
N GLN A 166 -3.57 11.02 5.48
CA GLN A 166 -2.82 10.66 4.26
C GLN A 166 -3.40 11.28 2.99
N PHE A 167 -4.65 11.77 3.03
CA PHE A 167 -5.33 12.38 1.89
C PHE A 167 -5.50 13.89 2.00
N VAL A 168 -4.91 14.53 3.03
CA VAL A 168 -5.14 15.94 3.34
C VAL A 168 -4.75 16.90 2.20
N ASN A 169 -3.79 16.49 1.35
CA ASN A 169 -3.32 17.27 0.21
C ASN A 169 -3.95 16.84 -1.12
N SER A 170 -4.89 15.89 -1.11
CA SER A 170 -5.53 15.37 -2.31
C SER A 170 -6.96 15.87 -2.44
N ASP A 171 -7.38 16.21 -3.65
CA ASP A 171 -8.75 16.68 -3.96
C ASP A 171 -9.78 15.52 -3.97
N LEU A 172 -9.73 14.62 -2.99
CA LEU A 172 -10.69 13.54 -2.82
C LEU A 172 -11.86 14.00 -1.95
N THR A 173 -13.08 13.84 -2.48
CA THR A 173 -14.29 14.03 -1.68
C THR A 173 -14.63 12.75 -0.90
N LEU A 174 -15.41 12.86 0.17
CA LEU A 174 -15.97 11.68 0.86
C LEU A 174 -16.78 10.77 -0.09
N LYS A 175 -17.41 11.37 -1.11
CA LYS A 175 -18.12 10.64 -2.18
C LYS A 175 -17.16 9.84 -3.05
N ASP A 176 -15.99 10.39 -3.39
CA ASP A 176 -14.95 9.68 -4.14
C ASP A 176 -14.42 8.50 -3.32
N ILE A 177 -14.09 8.71 -2.05
CA ILE A 177 -13.63 7.66 -1.13
C ILE A 177 -14.67 6.53 -1.05
N THR A 178 -15.95 6.86 -0.90
CA THR A 178 -17.04 5.88 -0.86
C THR A 178 -17.11 5.04 -2.14
N ARG A 179 -16.95 5.68 -3.31
CA ARG A 179 -16.93 5.00 -4.61
C ARG A 179 -15.70 4.10 -4.77
N ILE A 180 -14.52 4.58 -4.37
CA ILE A 180 -13.28 3.81 -4.38
C ILE A 180 -13.44 2.57 -3.50
N LYS A 181 -13.86 2.72 -2.23
CA LYS A 181 -14.10 1.59 -1.31
C LYS A 181 -15.01 0.52 -1.94
N LYS A 182 -16.09 0.93 -2.61
CA LYS A 182 -17.00 0.00 -3.32
C LYS A 182 -16.28 -0.80 -4.42
N ILE A 183 -15.45 -0.14 -5.24
CA ILE A 183 -14.69 -0.82 -6.29
C ILE A 183 -13.63 -1.75 -5.73
N LEU A 184 -12.87 -1.31 -4.73
CA LEU A 184 -11.85 -2.13 -4.09
C LEU A 184 -12.47 -3.43 -3.55
N LYS A 185 -13.58 -3.33 -2.81
CA LYS A 185 -14.34 -4.49 -2.33
C LYS A 185 -14.78 -5.41 -3.48
N LYS A 186 -15.38 -4.85 -4.54
CA LYS A 186 -15.84 -5.61 -5.71
C LYS A 186 -14.69 -6.35 -6.40
N LYS A 187 -13.55 -5.68 -6.60
CA LYS A 187 -12.37 -6.25 -7.27
C LYS A 187 -11.73 -7.34 -6.42
N LEU A 188 -11.58 -7.13 -5.11
CA LEU A 188 -11.09 -8.17 -4.21
C LEU A 188 -12.02 -9.39 -4.17
N MET A 189 -13.33 -9.21 -4.06
CA MET A 189 -14.29 -10.33 -4.12
C MET A 189 -14.15 -11.13 -5.42
N SER A 190 -13.94 -10.45 -6.55
CA SER A 190 -13.68 -11.11 -7.84
C SER A 190 -12.36 -11.90 -7.85
N ILE A 191 -11.29 -11.35 -7.25
CA ILE A 191 -9.98 -12.01 -7.16
C ILE A 191 -10.06 -13.28 -6.30
N TYR A 192 -10.80 -13.22 -5.20
CA TYR A 192 -10.98 -14.35 -4.29
C TYR A 192 -12.20 -15.24 -4.61
N HIS A 193 -12.84 -15.04 -5.76
CA HIS A 193 -14.02 -15.80 -6.21
C HIS A 193 -15.17 -15.85 -5.18
N VAL A 194 -15.33 -14.79 -4.38
CA VAL A 194 -16.40 -14.69 -3.38
C VAL A 194 -17.73 -14.46 -4.07
N ARG A 195 -18.68 -15.36 -3.87
CA ARG A 195 -20.07 -15.20 -4.34
C ARG A 195 -20.82 -14.30 -3.37
N ILE A 196 -21.57 -13.35 -3.91
CA ILE A 196 -22.54 -12.58 -3.13
C ILE A 196 -23.80 -13.45 -3.06
N GLU A 197 -24.04 -14.07 -1.91
CA GLU A 197 -25.33 -14.69 -1.64
C GLU A 197 -26.35 -13.58 -1.44
N TYR A 198 -27.28 -13.47 -2.39
CA TYR A 198 -28.45 -12.63 -2.19
C TYR A 198 -29.31 -13.27 -1.10
N PRO A 199 -29.85 -12.50 -0.15
CA PRO A 199 -30.80 -13.04 0.81
C PRO A 199 -31.93 -13.74 0.02
N SER A 200 -32.21 -14.98 0.39
CA SER A 200 -33.42 -15.66 -0.07
C SER A 200 -34.61 -14.81 0.36
N VAL A 201 -35.37 -14.34 -0.64
CA VAL A 201 -36.61 -13.56 -0.47
C VAL A 201 -37.56 -14.27 0.48
#